data_AF-A0A7V0P0S4-F1
#
_entry.id   AF-A0A7V0P0S4-F1
#
_cell.length_a   1.000
_cell.length_b   1.000
_cell.length_c   1.000
_cell.angle_alpha   90.00
_cell.angle_beta   90.00
_cell.angle_gamma   90.00
#
_symmetry.space_group_name_H-M   'P 1'
#
loop_
_entity.id
_entity.type
_entity.pdbx_description
1 polymer ?
#
loop_
_entity_poly.entity_id
_entity_poly.type
_entity_poly.pdbx_seq_one_letter_code
_entity_poly.pdbx_strand_id
1 'polypeptide(L)'
;METGSPAANRFLTHSAIYSSELNEGVIKVRKGNSTLTDAKSSTWGIGIIGTGAVGCALAKGLTQAGHTLTALVDKKPAVARELAAELKLDHYAPTLDQIGPDTQILIVSVPDSQIPI
;
A
#
# COMPACT_ATOMS: atom_id res chain seq x y z
N MET A 1 15.03 9.45 -49.13
CA MET A 1 14.41 10.75 -48.81
C MET A 1 13.12 10.41 -48.10
N GLU A 2 13.09 10.26 -46.77
CA GLU A 2 12.98 11.37 -45.80
C GLU A 2 12.05 12.46 -46.36
N THR A 3 10.83 12.65 -45.86
CA THR A 3 10.45 13.26 -44.56
C THR A 3 9.00 12.87 -44.26
N GLY A 4 8.44 12.76 -43.05
CA GLY A 4 8.74 13.30 -41.74
C GLY A 4 7.40 13.30 -40.99
N SER A 5 7.36 12.70 -39.80
CA SER A 5 6.21 12.68 -38.89
C SER A 5 5.93 14.09 -38.32
N PRO A 6 4.80 14.28 -37.60
CA PRO A 6 5.00 14.53 -36.18
C PRO A 6 4.17 13.63 -35.28
N ALA A 7 4.92 13.05 -34.34
CA ALA A 7 4.55 12.12 -33.31
C ALA A 7 3.55 12.70 -32.30
N ALA A 8 2.48 11.96 -32.06
CA ALA A 8 1.73 12.00 -30.82
C ALA A 8 2.41 11.07 -29.80
N ASN A 9 3.16 11.70 -28.89
CA ASN A 9 3.11 11.48 -27.46
C ASN A 9 2.81 10.05 -26.94
N ARG A 10 3.85 9.34 -26.46
CA ARG A 10 3.75 8.53 -25.24
C ARG A 10 5.13 8.22 -24.68
N PHE A 11 5.60 9.05 -23.75
CA PHE A 11 6.66 8.70 -22.82
C PHE A 11 6.19 7.52 -21.97
N LEU A 12 6.62 6.31 -22.33
CA LEU A 12 6.55 5.14 -21.47
C LEU A 12 7.82 5.14 -20.62
N THR A 13 7.68 5.62 -19.38
CA THR A 13 8.68 5.51 -18.33
C THR A 13 9.02 4.04 -18.11
N HIS A 14 10.29 3.71 -18.34
CA HIS A 14 10.87 2.40 -18.05
C HIS A 14 10.78 2.11 -16.55
N SER A 15 10.02 1.08 -16.16
CA SER A 15 10.26 0.38 -14.90
C SER A 15 10.58 -1.08 -15.24
N ALA A 16 11.86 -1.33 -15.48
CA ALA A 16 12.38 -2.70 -15.53
C ALA A 16 12.49 -3.19 -14.07
N ILE A 17 11.61 -4.10 -13.66
CA ILE A 17 11.77 -4.82 -12.40
C ILE A 17 12.84 -5.89 -12.63
N TYR A 18 14.05 -5.65 -12.13
CA TYR A 18 15.10 -6.64 -12.06
C TYR A 18 14.93 -7.45 -10.77
N SER A 19 14.46 -8.69 -10.90
CA SER A 19 14.65 -9.69 -9.84
C SER A 19 15.87 -10.52 -10.20
N SER A 20 16.96 -10.34 -9.46
CA SER A 20 18.12 -11.22 -9.52
C SER A 20 17.93 -12.35 -8.50
N GLU A 21 17.33 -13.45 -8.92
CA GLU A 21 17.47 -14.70 -8.16
C GLU A 21 18.76 -15.37 -8.59
N LEU A 22 19.72 -15.40 -7.67
CA LEU A 22 20.95 -16.16 -7.77
C LEU A 22 20.60 -17.65 -7.71
N ASN A 23 20.55 -18.30 -8.87
CA ASN A 23 20.85 -19.72 -8.97
C ASN A 23 21.57 -19.98 -10.28
N GLU A 24 22.69 -20.70 -10.17
CA GLU A 24 23.62 -20.97 -11.26
C GLU A 24 22.92 -21.60 -12.47
N GLY A 25 23.15 -21.03 -13.66
CA GLY A 25 22.86 -21.69 -14.92
C GLY A 25 21.63 -21.15 -15.68
N VAL A 26 21.92 -20.31 -16.68
CA VAL A 26 21.08 -19.97 -17.84
C VAL A 26 19.93 -18.98 -17.57
N ILE A 27 20.18 -17.69 -17.85
CA ILE A 27 19.13 -16.68 -18.03
C ILE A 27 18.42 -16.97 -19.36
N LYS A 28 17.21 -17.54 -19.30
CA LYS A 28 16.28 -17.55 -20.45
C LYS A 28 15.36 -16.33 -20.35
N VAL A 29 15.65 -15.30 -21.15
CA VAL A 29 14.74 -14.16 -21.33
C VAL A 29 13.50 -14.64 -22.09
N ARG A 30 12.37 -14.79 -21.40
CA ARG A 30 11.08 -15.11 -22.03
C ARG A 30 10.27 -13.82 -22.15
N LYS A 31 10.16 -13.29 -23.37
CA LYS A 31 9.26 -12.18 -23.70
C LYS A 31 7.85 -12.76 -23.80
N GLY A 32 7.07 -12.70 -22.73
CA GLY A 32 5.71 -13.22 -22.72
C GLY A 32 4.88 -12.52 -21.65
N ASN A 33 3.67 -12.11 -22.02
CA ASN A 33 2.60 -11.73 -21.11
C ASN A 33 2.42 -12.83 -20.06
N SER A 34 3.05 -12.70 -18.89
CA SER A 34 2.77 -13.57 -17.76
C SER A 34 1.65 -12.92 -16.96
N THR A 35 0.44 -13.45 -17.15
CA THR A 35 -0.56 -13.51 -16.08
C THR A 35 0.17 -13.95 -14.81
N LEU A 36 0.34 -13.02 -13.87
CA LEU A 36 0.91 -13.27 -12.55
C LEU A 36 -0.06 -14.21 -11.84
N THR A 37 0.15 -15.52 -11.97
CA THR A 37 -0.55 -16.54 -11.22
C THR A 37 -0.01 -16.56 -9.79
N ASP A 38 -0.82 -16.02 -8.88
CA ASP A 38 -0.93 -16.37 -7.47
C ASP A 38 0.37 -16.70 -6.73
N ALA A 39 1.26 -15.72 -6.61
CA ALA A 39 1.96 -15.61 -5.33
C ALA A 39 0.87 -15.24 -4.30
N LYS A 40 0.61 -16.13 -3.33
CA LYS A 40 -0.28 -15.83 -2.20
C LYS A 40 0.29 -14.61 -1.47
N SER A 41 -0.11 -13.42 -1.89
CA SER A 41 0.14 -12.18 -1.18
C SER A 41 -0.54 -12.36 0.16
N SER A 42 0.25 -12.51 1.23
CA SER A 42 -0.30 -12.64 2.56
C SER A 42 -1.04 -11.34 2.89
N THR A 43 -2.37 -11.40 2.92
CA THR A 43 -3.20 -10.31 3.43
C THR A 43 -2.97 -10.22 4.94
N TRP A 44 -2.46 -9.07 5.39
CA TRP A 44 -2.28 -8.75 6.80
C TRP A 44 -3.39 -7.82 7.28
N GLY A 45 -3.79 -8.02 8.54
CA GLY A 45 -4.58 -7.06 9.27
C GLY A 45 -3.68 -5.97 9.83
N ILE A 46 -3.93 -4.72 9.45
CA ILE A 46 -3.07 -3.58 9.76
C ILE A 46 -3.86 -2.51 10.51
N GLY A 47 -3.33 -2.08 11.64
CA GLY A 47 -3.81 -0.91 12.38
C GLY A 47 -2.93 0.30 12.11
N ILE A 48 -3.53 1.48 12.02
CA ILE A 48 -2.82 2.75 11.85
C ILE A 48 -3.20 3.72 12.98
N ILE A 49 -2.20 4.23 13.68
CA ILE A 49 -2.33 5.29 14.68
C ILE A 49 -1.72 6.56 14.11
N GLY A 50 -2.53 7.61 14.00
CA GLY A 50 -2.24 8.88 13.34
C GLY A 50 -2.63 8.83 11.86
N THR A 51 -3.86 9.23 11.54
CA THR A 51 -4.39 9.24 10.16
C THR A 51 -4.21 10.60 9.48
N GLY A 52 -3.11 11.29 9.79
CA GLY A 52 -2.68 12.51 9.10
C GLY A 52 -2.16 12.23 7.69
N ALA A 53 -1.35 13.13 7.13
CA ALA A 53 -0.85 13.01 5.76
C ALA A 53 -0.16 11.66 5.47
N VAL A 54 0.76 11.24 6.36
CA VAL A 54 1.50 9.97 6.21
C VAL A 54 0.58 8.77 6.41
N GLY A 55 -0.17 8.71 7.50
CA GLY A 55 -1.06 7.59 7.80
C GLY A 55 -2.14 7.41 6.74
N CYS A 56 -2.68 8.49 6.18
CA CYS A 56 -3.64 8.46 5.07
C CYS A 56 -3.03 7.88 3.78
N ALA A 57 -1.82 8.32 3.41
CA ALA A 57 -1.12 7.79 2.26
C ALA A 57 -0.82 6.29 2.42
N LEU A 58 -0.38 5.87 3.61
CA LEU A 58 -0.13 4.46 3.94
C LEU A 58 -1.43 3.64 3.88
N ALA A 59 -2.51 4.11 4.51
CA ALA A 59 -3.80 3.44 4.48
C ALA A 59 -4.27 3.18 3.03
N LYS A 60 -4.20 4.20 2.17
CA LYS A 60 -4.57 4.09 0.76
C LYS A 60 -3.70 3.09 0.01
N GLY A 61 -2.38 3.17 0.18
CA GLY A 61 -1.44 2.25 -0.46
C GLY A 61 -1.63 0.80 -0.01
N LEU A 62 -1.82 0.58 1.29
CA LEU A 62 -2.00 -0.76 1.87
C LEU A 62 -3.32 -1.39 1.46
N THR A 63 -4.42 -0.63 1.43
CA THR A 63 -5.70 -1.09 0.91
C THR A 63 -5.61 -1.44 -0.58
N GLN A 64 -4.94 -0.60 -1.38
CA GLN A 64 -4.72 -0.87 -2.82
C GLN A 64 -3.87 -2.12 -3.05
N ALA A 65 -2.95 -2.43 -2.13
CA ALA A 65 -2.15 -3.66 -2.14
C ALA A 65 -2.92 -4.91 -1.68
N GLY A 66 -4.19 -4.78 -1.27
CA GLY A 66 -5.03 -5.89 -0.84
C GLY A 66 -4.86 -6.29 0.63
N HIS A 67 -4.27 -5.43 1.46
CA HIS A 67 -4.23 -5.61 2.91
C HIS A 67 -5.54 -5.11 3.56
N THR A 68 -5.84 -5.64 4.74
CA THR A 68 -7.04 -5.26 5.49
C THR A 68 -6.68 -4.23 6.55
N LEU A 69 -7.32 -3.07 6.52
CA LEU A 69 -7.22 -2.11 7.62
C LEU A 69 -8.18 -2.52 8.73
N THR A 70 -7.62 -2.89 9.88
CA THR A 70 -8.35 -3.40 11.06
C THR A 70 -8.52 -2.32 12.13
N ALA A 71 -7.66 -1.30 12.13
CA ALA A 71 -7.79 -0.15 13.02
C ALA A 71 -7.38 1.16 12.31
N LEU A 72 -8.11 2.23 12.59
CA LEU A 72 -7.78 3.59 12.19
C LEU A 72 -8.03 4.48 13.40
N VAL A 73 -6.95 4.95 14.02
CA VAL A 73 -7.03 5.74 15.25
C VAL A 73 -6.36 7.09 15.02
N ASP A 74 -7.03 8.16 15.38
CA ASP A 74 -6.47 9.51 15.36
C ASP A 74 -6.94 10.30 16.58
N LYS A 75 -6.10 11.24 17.04
CA LYS A 75 -6.46 12.17 18.12
C LYS A 75 -7.73 12.95 17.80
N LYS A 76 -8.00 13.20 16.51
CA LYS A 76 -9.25 13.76 16.00
C LYS A 76 -10.06 12.64 15.34
N PRO A 77 -11.04 12.03 16.03
CA PRO A 77 -11.80 10.89 15.50
C PRO A 77 -12.49 11.14 14.17
N ALA A 78 -12.85 12.40 13.87
CA ALA A 78 -13.43 12.79 12.58
C ALA A 78 -12.50 12.44 11.39
N VAL A 79 -11.18 12.63 11.53
CA VAL A 79 -10.21 12.38 10.45
C VAL A 79 -10.14 10.88 10.13
N ALA A 80 -10.08 10.03 11.15
CA ALA A 80 -10.07 8.59 10.96
C ALA A 80 -11.38 8.09 10.34
N ARG A 81 -12.53 8.66 10.74
CA ARG A 81 -13.85 8.34 10.16
C ARG A 81 -13.97 8.75 8.71
N GLU A 82 -13.50 9.95 8.34
CA GLU A 82 -13.50 10.42 6.96
C GLU A 82 -12.67 9.50 6.07
N LEU A 83 -11.47 9.09 6.53
CA LEU A 83 -10.63 8.15 5.81
C LEU A 83 -11.27 6.76 5.69
N ALA A 84 -11.88 6.25 6.76
CA ALA A 84 -12.59 4.97 6.72
C ALA A 84 -13.76 5.00 5.73
N ALA A 85 -14.51 6.10 5.68
CA ALA A 85 -15.60 6.30 4.73
C ALA A 85 -15.07 6.40 3.28
N GLU A 86 -13.97 7.13 3.06
CA GLU A 86 -13.30 7.22 1.75
C GLU A 86 -12.88 5.83 1.25
N LEU A 87 -12.30 5.02 2.14
CA LEU A 87 -11.83 3.67 1.85
C LEU A 87 -12.92 2.60 1.88
N LYS A 88 -14.17 2.98 2.22
CA LYS A 88 -15.33 2.08 2.36
C LYS A 88 -15.05 0.90 3.30
N LEU A 89 -14.44 1.19 4.44
CA LEU A 89 -14.19 0.17 5.47
C LEU A 89 -15.50 -0.11 6.22
N ASP A 90 -15.97 -1.35 6.17
CA ASP A 90 -17.18 -1.78 6.88
C ASP A 90 -16.95 -1.92 8.39
N HIS A 91 -15.76 -2.40 8.76
CA HIS A 91 -15.37 -2.66 10.14
C HIS A 91 -13.92 -2.24 10.38
N TYR A 92 -13.71 -1.44 11.42
CA TYR A 92 -12.39 -1.06 11.93
C TYR A 92 -12.52 -0.63 13.39
N ALA A 93 -11.42 -0.70 14.14
CA ALA A 93 -11.31 -0.14 15.47
C ALA A 93 -11.02 1.38 15.41
N PRO A 94 -11.94 2.27 15.84
CA PRO A 94 -11.74 3.71 15.87
C PRO A 94 -10.93 4.22 17.07
N THR A 95 -10.68 3.39 18.08
CA THR A 95 -9.99 3.75 19.32
C THR A 95 -8.96 2.69 19.71
N LEU A 96 -7.97 3.07 20.54
CA LEU A 96 -6.87 2.18 20.93
C LEU A 96 -7.35 0.94 21.71
N ASP A 97 -8.37 1.10 22.55
CA ASP A 97 -8.97 0.03 23.36
C ASP A 97 -9.73 -1.01 22.52
N GLN A 98 -10.06 -0.68 21.28
CA GLN A 98 -10.82 -1.53 20.37
C GLN A 98 -9.92 -2.29 19.38
N ILE A 99 -8.61 -2.08 19.42
CA ILE A 99 -7.66 -2.80 18.56
C ILE A 99 -7.68 -4.27 18.95
N GLY A 100 -8.14 -5.11 18.00
CA GLY A 100 -8.34 -6.53 18.19
C GLY A 100 -7.13 -7.40 17.82
N PRO A 101 -7.22 -8.71 18.11
CA PRO A 101 -6.17 -9.69 17.79
C PRO A 101 -6.02 -9.96 16.27
N ASP A 102 -6.94 -9.46 15.45
CA ASP A 102 -6.87 -9.47 13.99
C ASP A 102 -5.85 -8.45 13.45
N THR A 103 -5.47 -7.46 14.25
CA THR A 103 -4.39 -6.51 13.97
C THR A 103 -3.04 -7.20 14.15
N GLN A 104 -2.39 -7.57 13.03
CA GLN A 104 -1.09 -8.23 13.02
C GLN A 104 0.07 -7.22 13.01
N ILE A 105 -0.16 -6.06 12.39
CA ILE A 105 0.82 -4.97 12.31
C ILE A 105 0.16 -3.69 12.79
N LEU A 106 0.87 -2.97 13.65
CA LEU A 106 0.48 -1.64 14.08
C LEU A 106 1.49 -0.62 13.57
N ILE A 107 1.02 0.34 12.78
CA ILE A 107 1.83 1.45 12.27
C ILE A 107 1.51 2.69 13.10
N VAL A 108 2.54 3.28 13.70
CA VAL A 108 2.42 4.52 14.48
C VAL A 108 3.05 5.65 13.66
N SER A 109 2.22 6.52 13.11
CA SER A 109 2.62 7.69 12.31
C SER A 109 2.16 8.99 12.97
N VAL A 110 2.52 9.16 14.24
CA VAL A 110 2.32 10.40 14.99
C VAL A 110 3.67 11.08 15.24
N PRO A 111 3.72 12.41 15.45
CA PRO A 111 4.95 13.08 15.87
C PRO A 111 5.48 12.52 17.19
N ASP A 112 6.81 12.45 17.33
CA ASP A 112 7.49 11.94 18.53
C ASP A 112 6.99 12.59 19.83
N SER A 113 6.68 13.90 19.79
CA SER A 113 6.14 14.64 20.92
C SER A 113 4.78 14.15 21.42
N GLN A 114 4.11 13.27 20.69
CA GLN A 114 2.82 12.69 21.03
C GLN A 114 2.93 11.23 21.50
N ILE A 115 4.13 10.64 21.46
CA ILE A 115 4.38 9.30 21.98
C ILE A 115 4.75 9.45 23.45
N PRO A 116 3.95 8.91 24.39
CA PRO A 116 4.33 8.90 25.80
C PRO A 116 5.58 8.02 25.97
N ILE A 117 6.61 8.59 26.59
CA ILE A 117 7.86 7.94 26.99
C ILE A 117 7.81 7.53 28.46
#